data_AF-A0A1G6L7S4-F1
#
_entry.id   AF-A0A1G6L7S4-F1
#
_cell.length_a   1.000
_cell.length_b   1.000
_cell.length_c   1.000
_cell.angle_alpha   90.00
_cell.angle_beta   90.00
_cell.angle_gamma   90.00
#
_symmetry.space_group_name_H-M   'P 1'
#
loop_
_entity.id
_entity.type
_entity.pdbx_description
1 polymer ?
#
loop_
_entity_poly.entity_id
_entity_poly.type
_entity_poly.pdbx_seq_one_letter_code
_entity_poly.pdbx_strand_id
1 'polypeptide(L)'
;MSALPPVPPAPPNADSAPVSTIPDASVPMPLAAPTQRPAWLLPVVTGVVGAVFGAAGMFVITSLQDSSSARADEAVLLDAVTACDLTDTSGITLADKNLTLTFDHKGDEDSSGVEFSAIACLLDELDTPSAVTSHMDQTTSQDGRQTETWDNITVSWSYHPDRGMDGLFTVAAK
;
A
#
# COMPACT_ATOMS: atom_id res chain seq x y z
N MET A 1 -2.89 40.64 -20.58
CA MET A 1 -2.50 41.21 -19.28
C MET A 1 -3.49 40.70 -18.25
N SER A 2 -3.25 39.50 -17.71
CA SER A 2 -4.12 38.87 -16.71
C SER A 2 -3.37 38.84 -15.39
N ALA A 3 -4.01 39.35 -14.35
CA ALA A 3 -3.44 39.57 -13.04
C ALA A 3 -3.21 38.24 -12.30
N LEU A 4 -2.08 38.17 -11.58
CA LEU A 4 -1.75 37.05 -10.70
C LEU A 4 -2.63 37.09 -9.42
N PRO A 5 -3.01 35.93 -8.87
CA PRO A 5 -3.73 35.86 -7.60
C PRO A 5 -2.86 36.29 -6.41
N PRO A 6 -3.46 36.79 -5.31
CA PRO A 6 -2.72 37.25 -4.13
C PRO A 6 -2.10 36.08 -3.35
N VAL A 7 -0.86 36.29 -2.89
CA VAL A 7 -0.10 35.36 -2.04
C VAL A 7 -0.65 35.39 -0.60
N PRO A 8 -0.90 34.23 0.04
CA PRO A 8 -1.31 34.19 1.45
C PRO A 8 -0.17 34.58 2.40
N PRO A 9 -0.47 35.19 3.58
CA PRO A 9 0.55 35.58 4.54
C PRO A 9 1.25 34.37 5.17
N ALA A 10 2.57 34.49 5.35
CA ALA A 10 3.40 33.47 5.98
C ALA A 10 3.04 33.29 7.47
N PRO A 11 3.10 32.06 8.02
CA PRO A 11 2.93 31.82 9.44
C PRO A 11 4.07 32.45 10.27
N PRO A 12 3.80 32.90 11.51
CA PRO A 12 4.81 33.50 12.38
C PRO A 12 5.84 32.46 12.86
N ASN A 13 7.10 32.86 12.85
CA ASN A 13 8.25 32.11 13.35
C ASN A 13 8.05 31.78 14.84
N ALA A 14 8.12 30.49 15.19
CA ALA A 14 8.26 30.06 16.58
C ALA A 14 9.72 30.25 16.98
N ASP A 15 9.94 31.31 17.75
CA ASP A 15 11.19 31.66 18.40
C ASP A 15 11.64 30.59 19.40
N SER A 16 12.95 30.58 19.63
CA SER A 16 13.70 29.56 20.35
C SER A 16 13.63 29.67 21.89
N ALA A 17 13.88 28.51 22.55
CA ALA A 17 14.48 28.31 23.89
C ALA A 17 13.57 28.49 25.15
N PRO A 18 13.84 27.83 26.30
CA PRO A 18 15.15 27.35 26.77
C PRO A 18 15.28 25.93 27.34
N VAL A 19 16.55 25.50 27.33
CA VAL A 19 17.18 24.44 28.12
C VAL A 19 16.78 24.51 29.59
N SER A 20 16.30 23.38 30.14
CA SER A 20 16.23 23.18 31.59
C SER A 20 17.44 22.39 32.08
N THR A 21 18.09 23.02 33.04
CA THR A 21 19.25 22.63 33.82
C THR A 21 18.98 21.44 34.74
N ILE A 22 20.01 20.59 34.87
CA ILE A 22 20.16 19.57 35.92
C ILE A 22 20.63 20.28 37.20
N PRO A 23 20.13 19.88 38.39
CA PRO A 23 20.93 19.91 39.60
C PRO A 23 21.21 18.49 40.11
N ASP A 24 22.52 18.26 40.25
CA ASP A 24 23.17 17.21 41.03
C ASP A 24 22.75 17.31 42.51
N ALA A 25 22.36 16.18 43.11
CA ALA A 25 22.29 16.05 44.56
C ALA A 25 22.57 14.61 44.96
N SER A 26 23.79 14.46 45.47
CA SER A 26 24.43 13.27 46.00
C SER A 26 23.74 12.76 47.27
N VAL A 27 23.55 11.45 47.40
CA VAL A 27 23.29 10.81 48.71
C VAL A 27 24.17 9.54 48.83
N PRO A 28 24.94 9.38 49.91
CA PRO A 28 25.90 8.29 50.08
C PRO A 28 25.25 6.98 50.56
N MET A 29 25.94 5.89 50.21
CA MET A 29 25.68 4.48 50.54
C MET A 29 25.57 4.20 52.05
N PRO A 30 24.90 3.08 52.41
CA PRO A 30 25.41 2.13 53.39
C PRO A 30 25.97 0.88 52.69
N LEU A 31 27.22 0.58 53.01
CA LEU A 31 28.00 -0.57 52.58
C LEU A 31 27.41 -1.86 53.20
N ALA A 32 26.69 -2.66 52.42
CA ALA A 32 26.32 -4.02 52.83
C ALA A 32 27.39 -5.01 52.32
N ALA A 33 27.95 -5.77 53.27
CA ALA A 33 29.06 -6.70 53.13
C ALA A 33 28.77 -7.91 52.20
N PRO A 34 29.81 -8.57 51.64
CA PRO A 34 29.66 -9.63 50.65
C PRO A 34 29.29 -10.96 51.30
N THR A 35 28.13 -11.52 50.96
CA THR A 35 27.81 -12.92 51.27
C THR A 35 28.38 -13.84 50.19
N GLN A 36 29.36 -14.62 50.61
CA GLN A 36 30.04 -15.66 49.85
C GLN A 36 29.19 -16.95 49.73
N ARG A 37 29.31 -17.58 48.54
CA ARG A 37 29.23 -19.03 48.21
C ARG A 37 27.87 -19.65 47.85
N PRO A 38 27.85 -20.80 47.14
CA PRO A 38 28.94 -21.52 46.46
C PRO A 38 28.70 -21.73 44.95
N ALA A 39 29.81 -21.94 44.24
CA ALA A 39 29.83 -22.42 42.86
C ALA A 39 29.17 -23.80 42.76
N TRP A 40 28.05 -23.88 42.03
CA TRP A 40 27.56 -25.15 41.51
C TRP A 40 27.43 -25.05 39.99
N LEU A 41 28.52 -25.44 39.35
CA LEU A 41 28.60 -26.20 38.11
C LEU A 41 27.28 -26.30 37.33
N LEU A 42 27.28 -25.67 36.15
CA LEU A 42 26.36 -25.92 35.05
C LEU A 42 26.18 -27.43 34.81
N PRO A 43 24.95 -27.92 34.55
CA PRO A 43 24.76 -28.97 33.58
C PRO A 43 24.33 -28.33 32.26
N VAL A 44 25.29 -28.32 31.35
CA VAL A 44 25.12 -28.24 29.89
C VAL A 44 24.15 -29.35 29.45
N VAL A 45 22.83 -29.12 29.47
CA VAL A 45 21.83 -30.06 28.88
C VAL A 45 20.60 -29.36 28.25
N THR A 46 20.38 -28.05 28.41
CA THR A 46 19.23 -27.35 27.78
C THR A 46 19.54 -26.68 26.43
N GLY A 47 20.58 -27.13 25.71
CA GLY A 47 20.92 -26.55 24.39
C GLY A 47 20.26 -27.23 23.18
N VAL A 48 19.94 -28.52 23.27
CA VAL A 48 19.55 -29.31 22.08
C VAL A 48 18.03 -29.33 21.85
N VAL A 49 17.22 -29.29 22.91
CA VAL A 49 15.74 -29.27 22.75
C VAL A 49 15.25 -27.90 22.26
N GLY A 50 15.88 -26.80 22.70
CA GLY A 50 15.57 -25.45 22.22
C GLY A 50 15.89 -25.25 20.72
N ALA A 51 16.88 -25.96 20.17
CA ALA A 51 17.25 -25.85 18.76
C ALA A 51 16.27 -26.58 17.82
N VAL A 52 15.66 -27.68 18.27
CA VAL A 52 14.68 -28.44 17.45
C VAL A 52 13.31 -27.73 17.43
N PHE A 53 12.86 -27.16 18.57
CA PHE A 53 11.66 -26.32 18.61
C PHE A 53 11.89 -24.92 18.02
N GLY A 54 13.11 -24.39 18.09
CA GLY A 54 13.47 -23.11 17.47
C GLY A 54 13.44 -23.16 15.94
N ALA A 55 13.95 -24.22 15.32
CA ALA A 55 13.93 -24.37 13.87
C ALA A 55 12.53 -24.68 13.31
N ALA A 56 11.75 -25.53 13.99
CA ALA A 56 10.37 -25.82 13.60
C ALA A 56 9.42 -24.63 13.84
N GLY A 57 9.61 -23.90 14.96
CA GLY A 57 8.85 -22.70 15.27
C GLY A 57 9.11 -21.57 14.27
N MET A 58 10.36 -21.35 13.87
CA MET A 58 10.74 -20.29 12.91
C MET A 58 10.14 -20.52 11.51
N PHE A 59 10.01 -21.77 11.06
CA PHE A 59 9.43 -22.11 9.74
C PHE A 59 7.91 -21.85 9.65
N VAL A 60 7.18 -21.98 10.76
CA VAL A 60 5.72 -21.76 10.76
C VAL A 60 5.37 -20.27 10.66
N ILE A 61 6.22 -19.38 11.20
CA ILE A 61 5.94 -17.94 11.23
C ILE A 61 6.07 -17.33 9.83
N THR A 62 7.01 -17.81 8.99
CA THR A 62 7.18 -17.30 7.61
C THR A 62 6.01 -17.67 6.71
N SER A 63 5.52 -18.90 6.76
CA SER A 63 4.42 -19.36 5.89
C SER A 63 3.09 -18.64 6.15
N LEU A 64 2.87 -18.16 7.39
CA LEU A 64 1.67 -17.40 7.72
C LEU A 64 1.74 -15.96 7.20
N GLN A 65 2.93 -15.36 7.11
CA GLN A 65 3.14 -14.02 6.57
C GLN A 65 2.88 -13.99 5.06
N ASP A 66 3.46 -14.92 4.29
CA ASP A 66 3.23 -15.02 2.84
C ASP A 66 1.74 -15.22 2.51
N SER A 67 1.05 -16.08 3.28
CA SER A 67 -0.39 -16.31 3.09
C SER A 67 -1.26 -15.09 3.44
N SER A 68 -0.78 -14.18 4.29
CA SER A 68 -1.52 -12.96 4.64
C SER A 68 -1.35 -11.89 3.56
N SER A 69 -0.14 -11.71 3.03
CA SER A 69 0.15 -10.79 1.94
C SER A 69 -0.60 -11.18 0.68
N ALA A 70 -0.55 -12.46 0.29
CA ALA A 70 -1.26 -12.94 -0.90
C ALA A 70 -2.79 -12.70 -0.82
N ARG A 71 -3.40 -12.87 0.36
CA ARG A 71 -4.83 -12.55 0.56
C ARG A 71 -5.11 -11.06 0.51
N ALA A 72 -4.19 -10.23 1.00
CA ALA A 72 -4.32 -8.78 0.91
C ALA A 72 -4.25 -8.34 -0.56
N ASP A 73 -3.33 -8.89 -1.35
CA ASP A 73 -3.18 -8.58 -2.78
C ASP A 73 -4.43 -9.03 -3.58
N GLU A 74 -4.96 -10.22 -3.31
CA GLU A 74 -6.21 -10.71 -3.91
C GLU A 74 -7.45 -9.88 -3.50
N ALA A 75 -7.38 -9.08 -2.42
CA ALA A 75 -8.48 -8.24 -1.97
C ALA A 75 -8.48 -6.85 -2.66
N VAL A 76 -7.31 -6.31 -3.04
CA VAL A 76 -7.18 -4.92 -3.53
C VAL A 76 -8.19 -4.56 -4.63
N LEU A 77 -8.24 -5.33 -5.73
CA LEU A 77 -9.14 -5.01 -6.84
C LEU A 77 -10.60 -5.35 -6.53
N LEU A 78 -10.85 -6.36 -5.70
CA LEU A 78 -12.20 -6.74 -5.28
C LEU A 78 -12.81 -5.67 -4.38
N ASP A 79 -12.04 -5.18 -3.41
CA ASP A 79 -12.44 -4.13 -2.49
C ASP A 79 -12.76 -2.86 -3.27
N ALA A 80 -11.91 -2.49 -4.25
CA ALA A 80 -12.17 -1.34 -5.10
C ALA A 80 -13.46 -1.46 -5.93
N VAL A 81 -13.68 -2.61 -6.57
CA VAL A 81 -14.92 -2.89 -7.32
C VAL A 81 -16.14 -2.84 -6.39
N THR A 82 -16.01 -3.33 -5.16
CA THR A 82 -17.11 -3.36 -4.19
C THR A 82 -17.41 -1.96 -3.65
N ALA A 83 -16.39 -1.17 -3.33
CA ALA A 83 -16.53 0.21 -2.85
C ALA A 83 -17.20 1.12 -3.90
N CYS A 84 -16.95 0.85 -5.18
CA CYS A 84 -17.58 1.55 -6.30
C CYS A 84 -18.95 0.99 -6.73
N ASP A 85 -19.50 0.01 -6.02
CA ASP A 85 -20.76 -0.67 -6.35
C ASP A 85 -20.78 -1.28 -7.78
N LEU A 86 -19.63 -1.80 -8.25
CA LEU A 86 -19.45 -2.31 -9.62
C LEU A 86 -19.54 -3.85 -9.73
N THR A 87 -19.93 -4.53 -8.67
CA THR A 87 -20.14 -5.98 -8.69
C THR A 87 -21.18 -6.38 -9.75
N ASP A 88 -20.87 -7.41 -10.55
CA ASP A 88 -21.73 -7.90 -11.64
C ASP A 88 -22.10 -6.85 -12.71
N THR A 89 -21.34 -5.75 -12.80
CA THR A 89 -21.58 -4.68 -13.78
C THR A 89 -20.97 -5.04 -15.14
N SER A 90 -21.75 -4.87 -16.21
CA SER A 90 -21.25 -5.08 -17.58
C SER A 90 -20.11 -4.13 -17.89
N GLY A 91 -19.01 -4.66 -18.43
CA GLY A 91 -17.79 -3.90 -18.68
C GLY A 91 -16.78 -3.94 -17.53
N ILE A 92 -17.11 -4.55 -16.38
CA ILE A 92 -16.18 -4.82 -15.29
C ILE A 92 -16.00 -6.33 -15.15
N THR A 93 -14.77 -6.81 -15.08
CA THR A 93 -14.51 -8.25 -14.91
C THR A 93 -13.28 -8.48 -14.04
N LEU A 94 -13.49 -9.20 -12.93
CA LEU A 94 -12.40 -9.73 -12.11
C LEU A 94 -12.00 -11.11 -12.61
N ALA A 95 -10.69 -11.34 -12.72
CA ALA A 95 -10.08 -12.60 -13.12
C ALA A 95 -8.89 -12.92 -12.22
N ASP A 96 -8.28 -14.10 -12.42
CA ASP A 96 -7.04 -14.51 -11.76
C ASP A 96 -7.08 -14.39 -10.22
N LYS A 97 -8.19 -14.83 -9.61
CA LYS A 97 -8.46 -14.68 -8.17
C LYS A 97 -8.46 -13.20 -7.72
N ASN A 98 -9.09 -12.35 -8.51
CA ASN A 98 -9.19 -10.90 -8.30
C ASN A 98 -7.85 -10.16 -8.37
N LEU A 99 -6.82 -10.77 -8.97
CA LEU A 99 -5.54 -10.09 -9.24
C LEU A 99 -5.52 -9.38 -10.58
N THR A 100 -6.56 -9.57 -11.40
CA THR A 100 -6.76 -8.87 -12.67
C THR A 100 -8.16 -8.28 -12.71
N LEU A 101 -8.28 -7.00 -13.03
CA LEU A 101 -9.53 -6.28 -13.22
C LEU A 101 -9.54 -5.68 -14.62
N THR A 102 -10.39 -6.16 -15.51
CA THR A 102 -10.63 -5.53 -16.82
C THR A 102 -11.77 -4.54 -16.71
N PHE A 103 -11.61 -3.38 -17.35
CA PHE A 103 -12.65 -2.38 -17.52
C PHE A 103 -12.83 -2.01 -18.99
N ASP A 104 -14.08 -1.79 -19.40
CA ASP A 104 -14.51 -1.43 -20.74
C ASP A 104 -15.44 -0.23 -20.62
N HIS A 105 -14.98 0.93 -21.09
CA HIS A 105 -15.78 2.15 -21.10
C HIS A 105 -16.81 2.08 -22.22
N LYS A 106 -18.04 2.49 -21.93
CA LYS A 106 -19.05 2.61 -22.96
C LYS A 106 -18.72 3.77 -23.93
N GLY A 107 -18.32 3.44 -25.15
CA GLY A 107 -18.21 4.39 -26.25
C GLY A 107 -19.58 4.86 -26.79
N ASP A 108 -19.56 5.90 -27.63
CA ASP A 108 -20.76 6.46 -28.26
C ASP A 108 -21.49 5.44 -29.16
N GLU A 109 -20.75 4.47 -29.72
CA GLU A 109 -21.28 3.42 -30.58
C GLU A 109 -21.60 2.12 -29.84
N ASP A 110 -21.27 2.01 -28.55
CA ASP A 110 -21.37 0.78 -27.79
C ASP A 110 -22.72 0.62 -27.07
N SER A 111 -23.23 -0.61 -27.09
CA SER A 111 -24.47 -0.98 -26.37
C SER A 111 -24.22 -1.43 -24.92
N SER A 112 -22.96 -1.62 -24.54
CA SER A 112 -22.49 -2.13 -23.25
C SER A 112 -21.22 -1.40 -22.80
N GLY A 113 -20.78 -1.64 -21.57
CA GLY A 113 -19.64 -0.97 -20.96
C GLY A 113 -20.07 -0.13 -19.75
N VAL A 114 -19.09 0.38 -19.01
CA VAL A 114 -19.30 1.28 -17.87
C VAL A 114 -19.21 2.74 -18.27
N GLU A 115 -19.92 3.59 -17.52
CA GLU A 115 -19.75 5.03 -17.60
C GLU A 115 -18.36 5.44 -17.07
N PHE A 116 -17.81 6.55 -17.58
CA PHE A 116 -16.51 7.05 -17.14
C PHE A 116 -16.43 7.28 -15.62
N SER A 117 -17.55 7.61 -14.95
CA SER A 117 -17.59 7.77 -13.50
C SER A 117 -17.26 6.49 -12.72
N ALA A 118 -17.54 5.32 -13.28
CA ALA A 118 -17.16 4.03 -12.68
C ALA A 118 -15.64 3.85 -12.72
N ILE A 119 -15.02 4.16 -13.86
CA ILE A 119 -13.56 4.11 -14.03
C ILE A 119 -12.90 5.13 -13.10
N ALA A 120 -13.44 6.36 -13.02
CA ALA A 120 -12.95 7.38 -12.10
C ALA A 120 -13.02 6.93 -10.63
N CYS A 121 -14.08 6.25 -10.22
CA CYS A 121 -14.19 5.67 -8.88
C CYS A 121 -13.09 4.62 -8.63
N LEU A 122 -12.87 3.71 -9.59
CA LEU A 122 -11.81 2.71 -9.47
C LEU A 122 -10.42 3.34 -9.36
N LEU A 123 -10.15 4.39 -10.16
CA LEU A 123 -8.88 5.10 -10.11
C LEU A 123 -8.64 5.76 -8.74
N ASP A 124 -9.69 6.35 -8.16
CA ASP A 124 -9.64 6.96 -6.82
C ASP A 124 -9.40 5.92 -5.72
N GLU A 125 -10.19 4.83 -5.71
CA GLU A 125 -10.10 3.77 -4.70
C GLU A 125 -8.80 2.95 -4.79
N LEU A 126 -8.15 2.93 -5.96
CA LEU A 126 -6.82 2.33 -6.16
C LEU A 126 -5.68 3.32 -5.91
N ASP A 127 -5.96 4.47 -5.30
CA ASP A 127 -5.00 5.54 -4.97
C ASP A 127 -4.13 5.94 -6.19
N THR A 128 -4.74 5.99 -7.37
CA THR A 128 -4.02 6.21 -8.63
C THR A 128 -3.33 7.58 -8.60
N PRO A 129 -2.01 7.67 -8.83
CA PRO A 129 -1.31 8.94 -8.83
C PRO A 129 -1.88 9.90 -9.87
N SER A 130 -1.97 11.19 -9.54
CA SER A 130 -2.50 12.21 -10.45
C SER A 130 -1.74 12.32 -11.78
N ALA A 131 -0.47 11.89 -11.81
CA ALA A 131 0.31 11.81 -13.04
C ALA A 131 -0.21 10.73 -14.00
N VAL A 132 -0.66 9.59 -13.47
CA VAL A 132 -1.23 8.49 -14.25
C VAL A 132 -2.60 8.90 -14.80
N THR A 133 -3.47 9.50 -13.97
CA THR A 133 -4.76 10.01 -14.46
C THR A 133 -4.59 11.12 -15.50
N SER A 134 -3.62 12.02 -15.30
CA SER A 134 -3.28 13.04 -16.31
C SER A 134 -2.75 12.43 -17.61
N HIS A 135 -2.03 11.31 -17.55
CA HIS A 135 -1.55 10.59 -18.72
C HIS A 135 -2.72 9.92 -19.46
N MET A 136 -3.63 9.28 -18.72
CA MET A 136 -4.88 8.73 -19.25
C MET A 136 -5.70 9.78 -20.00
N ASP A 137 -5.91 10.96 -19.41
CA ASP A 137 -6.67 12.07 -20.01
C ASP A 137 -6.06 12.62 -21.31
N GLN A 138 -4.75 12.48 -21.48
CA GLN A 138 -4.01 12.93 -22.66
C GLN A 138 -3.83 11.83 -23.71
N THR A 139 -4.23 10.59 -23.41
CA THR A 139 -4.05 9.45 -24.31
C THR A 139 -4.99 9.57 -25.50
N THR A 140 -4.43 9.45 -26.71
CA THR A 140 -5.16 9.46 -27.97
C THR A 140 -5.14 8.09 -28.64
N SER A 141 -6.00 7.90 -29.66
CA SER A 141 -6.02 6.65 -30.42
C SER A 141 -4.76 6.34 -31.20
N GLN A 142 -3.88 7.33 -31.40
CA GLN A 142 -2.60 7.16 -32.10
C GLN A 142 -1.49 6.65 -31.19
N ASP A 143 -1.64 6.79 -29.87
CA ASP A 143 -0.60 6.42 -28.90
C ASP A 143 -0.57 4.89 -28.66
N GLY A 144 -1.67 4.19 -28.96
CA GLY A 144 -1.80 2.76 -28.74
C GLY A 144 -1.96 2.40 -27.26
N ARG A 145 -1.50 1.21 -26.88
CA ARG A 145 -1.58 0.71 -25.50
C ARG A 145 -0.54 1.41 -24.62
N GLN A 146 -1.01 2.10 -23.59
CA GLN A 146 -0.19 2.67 -22.52
C GLN A 146 -0.13 1.72 -21.33
N THR A 147 0.90 1.89 -20.49
CA THR A 147 1.07 1.13 -19.24
C THR A 147 1.75 2.00 -18.19
N GLU A 148 1.24 1.99 -16.97
CA GLU A 148 1.80 2.68 -15.80
C GLU A 148 1.75 1.76 -14.58
N THR A 149 2.64 1.99 -13.62
CA THR A 149 2.74 1.19 -12.40
C THR A 149 2.94 2.08 -11.19
N TRP A 150 2.23 1.79 -10.10
CA TRP A 150 2.44 2.38 -8.78
C TRP A 150 2.22 1.29 -7.71
N ASP A 151 2.96 1.37 -6.62
CA ASP A 151 2.98 0.33 -5.58
C ASP A 151 3.18 -1.08 -6.16
N ASN A 152 2.19 -1.97 -6.05
CA ASN A 152 2.14 -3.26 -6.72
C ASN A 152 1.02 -3.37 -7.76
N ILE A 153 0.44 -2.25 -8.17
CA ILE A 153 -0.62 -2.14 -9.16
C ILE A 153 -0.01 -1.72 -10.50
N THR A 154 -0.38 -2.41 -11.57
CA THR A 154 -0.09 -1.99 -12.95
C THR A 154 -1.39 -1.78 -13.68
N VAL A 155 -1.55 -0.65 -14.36
CA VAL A 155 -2.67 -0.41 -15.26
C VAL A 155 -2.16 -0.38 -16.70
N SER A 156 -2.90 -0.98 -17.61
CA SER A 156 -2.66 -0.88 -19.04
C SER A 156 -3.95 -0.53 -19.76
N TRP A 157 -3.92 0.52 -20.59
CA TRP A 157 -5.13 1.05 -21.24
C TRP A 157 -4.85 1.47 -22.68
N SER A 158 -5.91 1.59 -23.46
CA SER A 158 -5.91 2.21 -24.78
C SER A 158 -7.19 3.01 -24.95
N TYR A 159 -7.15 4.04 -25.80
CA TYR A 159 -8.33 4.88 -26.07
C TYR A 159 -8.69 4.86 -27.55
N HIS A 160 -9.99 4.88 -27.85
CA HIS A 160 -10.52 5.18 -29.17
C HIS A 160 -11.72 6.12 -29.04
N PRO A 161 -11.86 7.18 -29.87
CA PRO A 161 -13.01 8.09 -29.81
C PRO A 161 -14.36 7.37 -29.85
N ASP A 162 -14.51 6.37 -30.73
CA ASP A 162 -15.79 5.69 -30.93
C ASP A 162 -16.15 4.68 -29.83
N ARG A 163 -15.13 4.08 -29.20
CA ARG A 163 -15.29 2.97 -28.23
C ARG A 163 -14.91 3.35 -26.79
N GLY A 164 -14.40 4.56 -26.56
CA GLY A 164 -13.90 4.97 -25.25
C GLY A 164 -12.57 4.34 -24.87
N MET A 165 -12.34 4.25 -23.56
CA MET A 165 -11.12 3.70 -22.95
C MET A 165 -11.32 2.26 -22.47
N ASP A 166 -10.46 1.37 -22.95
CA ASP A 166 -10.42 -0.04 -22.54
C ASP A 166 -9.11 -0.30 -21.80
N GLY A 167 -9.16 -1.02 -20.68
CA GLY A 167 -7.96 -1.33 -19.95
C GLY A 167 -8.09 -2.44 -18.92
N LEU A 168 -7.00 -2.68 -18.21
CA LEU A 168 -6.96 -3.62 -17.11
C LEU A 168 -5.98 -3.17 -16.04
N PHE A 169 -6.31 -3.46 -14.79
CA PHE A 169 -5.41 -3.40 -13.66
C PHE A 169 -4.93 -4.81 -13.32
N THR A 170 -3.67 -4.94 -12.91
CA THR A 170 -3.13 -6.14 -12.29
C THR A 170 -2.44 -5.82 -10.98
N VAL A 171 -2.51 -6.76 -10.04
CA VAL A 171 -1.79 -6.70 -8.77
C VAL A 171 -0.72 -7.79 -8.75
N ALA A 172 0.52 -7.41 -8.48
CA ALA A 172 1.58 -8.37 -8.25
C ALA A 172 1.45 -8.96 -6.84
N ALA A 173 1.14 -10.26 -6.77
CA ALA A 173 1.09 -11.02 -5.52
C ALA A 173 2.50 -11.11 -4.90
N LYS A 174 2.60 -10.78 -3.60
CA LYS A 174 3.83 -10.83 -2.80
C LYS A 174 4.00 -12.13 -2.04
#